data_AF-A0A3C0BY02-F1
#
_entry.id   AF-A0A3C0BY02-F1
#
_cell.length_a   1.000
_cell.length_b   1.000
_cell.length_c   1.000
_cell.angle_alpha   90.00
_cell.angle_beta   90.00
_cell.angle_gamma   90.00
#
_symmetry.space_group_name_H-M   'P 1'
#
loop_
_entity.id
_entity.type
_entity.pdbx_description
1 polymer ?
#
loop_
_entity_poly.entity_id
_entity_poly.type
_entity_poly.pdbx_seq_one_letter_code
_entity_poly.pdbx_strand_id
1 'polypeptide(L)'
;MDWWPTFGKLAGLEAPPHDWKDNDGKPIIFDGIDLSDSLLGTGPGKRDYFIYFNDQSFGGIRVKNYKTLYTAKDTWLGQDQNLKIPALYDLWWDPGEQYDIVFNGAAPTRGDFKSSPGRYSGQDNGWIGLYITPVQTQFWDELKTHPNIPYKPFGAGAYEDIPEEFR
;
A
#
# COMPACT_ATOMS: atom_id res chain seq x y z
N MET A 1 -5.64 10.88 -6.75
CA MET A 1 -6.14 11.30 -5.43
C MET A 1 -5.80 12.77 -5.15
N ASP A 2 -4.58 13.21 -5.44
CA ASP A 2 -4.10 14.55 -5.01
C ASP A 2 -4.58 15.76 -5.82
N TRP A 3 -5.15 15.55 -7.00
CA TRP A 3 -5.61 16.66 -7.84
C TRP A 3 -6.71 17.49 -7.17
N TRP A 4 -7.64 16.84 -6.48
CA TRP A 4 -8.75 17.52 -5.80
C TRP A 4 -8.30 18.51 -4.71
N PRO A 5 -7.55 18.09 -3.68
CA PRO A 5 -7.11 19.01 -2.63
C PRO A 5 -6.15 20.08 -3.17
N THR A 6 -5.29 19.72 -4.13
CA THR A 6 -4.34 20.66 -4.76
C THR A 6 -5.07 21.75 -5.52
N PHE A 7 -6.01 21.41 -6.41
CA PHE A 7 -6.77 22.41 -7.17
C PHE A 7 -7.74 23.19 -6.30
N GLY A 8 -8.33 22.56 -5.28
CA GLY A 8 -9.12 23.27 -4.27
C GLY A 8 -8.31 24.37 -3.62
N LYS A 9 -7.08 24.07 -3.19
CA LYS A 9 -6.16 25.05 -2.60
C LYS A 9 -5.80 26.18 -3.56
N LEU A 10 -5.48 25.85 -4.81
CA LEU A 10 -5.17 26.86 -5.84
C LEU A 10 -6.36 27.74 -6.19
N ALA A 11 -7.58 27.22 -6.10
CA ALA A 11 -8.81 27.99 -6.27
C ALA A 11 -9.19 28.84 -5.04
N GLY A 12 -8.38 28.83 -3.97
CA GLY A 12 -8.60 29.60 -2.74
C GLY A 12 -9.52 28.90 -1.73
N LEU A 13 -9.83 27.61 -1.93
CA LEU A 13 -10.57 26.81 -0.95
C LEU A 13 -9.60 26.22 0.11
N GLU A 14 -10.16 25.83 1.24
CA GLU A 14 -9.43 25.01 2.21
C GLU A 14 -9.33 23.57 1.68
N ALA A 15 -8.11 23.00 1.73
CA ALA A 15 -7.90 21.63 1.34
C ALA A 15 -8.59 20.69 2.35
N PRO A 16 -9.20 19.59 1.88
CA PRO A 16 -9.78 18.62 2.79
C PRO A 16 -8.83 18.08 3.86
N PRO A 17 -9.14 18.13 5.18
CA PRO A 17 -8.49 17.28 6.16
C PRO A 17 -8.64 15.81 5.83
N HIS A 18 -7.72 15.03 6.39
CA HIS A 18 -7.66 13.58 6.28
C HIS A 18 -8.93 12.93 6.82
N ASP A 19 -9.35 13.29 8.04
CA ASP A 19 -10.66 12.93 8.59
C ASP A 19 -11.71 13.94 8.09
N TRP A 20 -12.62 13.47 7.24
CA TRP A 20 -13.64 14.29 6.59
C TRP A 20 -15.03 13.64 6.73
N LYS A 21 -16.07 14.25 6.15
CA LYS A 21 -17.43 13.71 6.07
C LYS A 21 -17.98 13.68 4.64
N ASP A 22 -18.65 12.60 4.27
CA ASP A 22 -19.34 12.54 2.97
C ASP A 22 -20.51 13.55 2.90
N ASN A 23 -21.19 13.56 1.75
CA ASN A 23 -22.34 14.45 1.53
C ASN A 23 -23.52 14.19 2.48
N ASP A 24 -23.61 12.98 3.05
CA ASP A 24 -24.64 12.56 4.01
C ASP A 24 -24.18 12.75 5.46
N GLY A 25 -22.98 13.29 5.69
CA GLY A 25 -22.40 13.54 7.00
C GLY A 25 -21.73 12.33 7.66
N LYS A 26 -21.59 11.20 6.96
CA LYS A 26 -20.87 10.02 7.46
C LYS A 26 -19.36 10.27 7.45
N PRO A 27 -18.61 9.80 8.45
CA PRO A 27 -17.18 10.03 8.50
C PRO A 27 -16.50 9.26 7.35
N ILE A 28 -15.55 9.90 6.67
CA ILE A 28 -14.74 9.32 5.60
C ILE A 28 -13.28 9.71 5.77
N ILE A 29 -12.39 8.90 5.20
CA ILE A 29 -10.98 9.27 5.03
C ILE A 29 -10.78 9.88 3.65
N PHE A 30 -10.11 11.01 3.59
CA PHE A 30 -9.74 11.68 2.35
C PHE A 30 -8.26 11.45 2.04
N ASP A 31 -7.98 10.51 1.13
CA ASP A 31 -6.61 10.07 0.80
C ASP A 31 -5.74 11.12 0.07
N GLY A 32 -6.38 12.14 -0.50
CA GLY A 32 -5.70 13.16 -1.27
C GLY A 32 -4.97 14.15 -0.37
N ILE A 33 -3.76 14.55 -0.75
CA ILE A 33 -3.02 15.62 -0.08
C ILE A 33 -2.74 16.79 -1.01
N ASP A 34 -2.63 17.99 -0.44
CA ASP A 34 -2.24 19.18 -1.19
C ASP A 34 -0.76 19.12 -1.60
N LEU A 35 -0.52 19.13 -2.92
CA LEU A 35 0.80 19.13 -3.55
C LEU A 35 1.14 20.47 -4.21
N SER A 36 0.42 21.55 -3.86
CA SER A 36 0.62 22.89 -4.43
C SER A 36 2.08 23.38 -4.34
N ASP A 37 2.76 23.10 -3.22
CA ASP A 37 4.17 23.47 -3.04
C ASP A 37 5.09 22.86 -4.12
N SER A 38 4.87 21.57 -4.43
CA SER A 38 5.62 20.87 -5.48
C SER A 38 5.25 21.35 -6.87
N LEU A 39 3.98 21.66 -7.10
CA LEU A 39 3.49 22.09 -8.40
C LEU A 39 3.96 23.51 -8.75
N LEU A 40 4.02 24.40 -7.76
CA LEU A 40 4.45 25.80 -7.91
C LEU A 40 5.96 25.97 -7.77
N GLY A 41 6.70 24.91 -7.42
CA GLY A 41 8.15 24.96 -7.24
C GLY A 41 8.60 25.70 -5.99
N THR A 42 7.72 25.87 -4.99
CA THR A 42 8.02 26.53 -3.72
C THR A 42 8.54 25.56 -2.66
N GLY A 43 8.38 24.26 -2.86
CA GLY A 43 8.89 23.21 -1.95
C GLY A 43 8.70 21.80 -2.49
N PRO A 44 9.16 20.76 -1.76
CA PRO A 44 8.93 19.37 -2.14
C PRO A 44 7.47 18.95 -1.91
N GLY A 45 7.05 17.87 -2.59
CA GLY A 45 5.76 17.24 -2.33
C GLY A 45 5.70 16.61 -0.95
N LYS A 46 4.52 16.65 -0.32
CA LYS A 46 4.27 16.16 1.05
C LYS A 46 3.95 14.66 1.12
N ARG A 47 3.95 13.95 -0.02
CA ARG A 47 3.50 12.55 -0.10
C ARG A 47 4.64 11.60 0.24
N ASP A 48 4.49 10.90 1.35
CA ASP A 48 5.49 9.92 1.81
C ASP A 48 5.12 8.47 1.50
N TYR A 49 3.85 8.18 1.16
CA TYR A 49 3.41 6.82 0.87
C TYR A 49 2.32 6.72 -0.21
N PHE A 50 2.23 5.52 -0.78
CA PHE A 50 1.20 5.09 -1.73
C PHE A 50 0.70 3.72 -1.34
N ILE A 51 -0.59 3.50 -1.47
CA ILE A 51 -1.22 2.20 -1.31
C ILE A 51 -1.68 1.71 -2.68
N TYR A 52 -1.40 0.46 -2.99
CA TYR A 52 -1.72 -0.16 -4.27
C TYR A 52 -2.81 -1.20 -4.09
N PHE A 53 -3.86 -1.04 -4.87
CA PHE A 53 -4.92 -2.02 -5.04
C PHE A 53 -4.85 -2.63 -6.43
N ASN A 54 -5.09 -3.92 -6.51
CA ASN A 54 -5.37 -4.61 -7.75
C ASN A 54 -6.80 -5.12 -7.66
N ASP A 55 -7.68 -4.53 -8.47
CA ASP A 55 -9.12 -4.69 -8.35
C ASP A 55 -9.61 -4.36 -6.92
N GLN A 56 -10.21 -5.32 -6.21
CA GLN A 56 -10.67 -5.17 -4.82
C GLN A 56 -9.68 -5.70 -3.79
N SER A 57 -8.51 -6.17 -4.22
CA SER A 57 -7.50 -6.78 -3.34
C SER A 57 -6.36 -5.82 -3.04
N PHE A 58 -5.93 -5.81 -1.78
CA PHE A 58 -4.74 -5.08 -1.37
C PHE A 58 -3.50 -5.71 -2.03
N GLY A 59 -2.82 -4.94 -2.87
CA GLY A 59 -1.67 -5.39 -3.65
C GLY A 59 -0.34 -5.05 -2.98
N GLY A 60 -0.25 -3.88 -2.34
CA GLY A 60 1.02 -3.41 -1.79
C GLY A 60 0.99 -2.02 -1.20
N ILE A 61 2.12 -1.63 -0.62
CA ILE A 61 2.34 -0.29 -0.08
C ILE A 61 3.75 0.17 -0.43
N ARG A 62 3.89 1.43 -0.82
CA ARG A 62 5.17 2.10 -0.98
C ARG A 62 5.29 3.16 0.09
N VAL A 63 6.39 3.15 0.83
CA VAL A 63 6.78 4.21 1.75
C VAL A 63 8.15 4.72 1.30
N LYS A 64 8.23 6.00 0.94
CA LYS A 64 9.42 6.62 0.33
C LYS A 64 9.86 5.87 -0.94
N ASN A 65 11.08 5.36 -0.96
CA ASN A 65 11.67 4.56 -2.04
C ASN A 65 11.37 3.06 -1.92
N TYR A 66 10.87 2.59 -0.78
CA TYR A 66 10.61 1.19 -0.54
C TYR A 66 9.19 0.80 -0.92
N LYS A 67 9.03 -0.27 -1.70
CA LYS A 67 7.73 -0.79 -2.10
C LYS A 67 7.61 -2.27 -1.70
N THR A 68 6.58 -2.59 -0.94
CA THR A 68 6.19 -3.97 -0.66
C THR A 68 5.01 -4.40 -1.51
N LEU A 69 5.07 -5.65 -1.98
CA LEU A 69 4.00 -6.30 -2.72
C LEU A 69 3.59 -7.59 -2.00
N TYR A 70 2.29 -7.77 -1.82
CA TYR A 70 1.69 -8.96 -1.20
C TYR A 70 1.16 -9.94 -2.26
N THR A 71 1.13 -9.52 -3.52
CA THR A 71 0.74 -10.35 -4.66
C THR A 71 1.81 -10.26 -5.74
N ALA A 72 2.13 -11.39 -6.35
CA ALA A 72 2.95 -11.47 -7.56
C ALA A 72 2.03 -11.68 -8.77
N LYS A 73 2.16 -10.82 -9.76
CA LYS A 73 1.40 -10.89 -11.01
C LYS A 73 2.29 -10.53 -12.18
N ASP A 74 2.41 -11.45 -13.13
CA ASP A 74 3.33 -11.31 -14.26
C ASP A 74 2.75 -10.48 -15.42
N THR A 75 1.41 -10.49 -15.57
CA THR A 75 0.72 -9.78 -16.65
C THR A 75 -0.65 -9.30 -16.19
N TRP A 76 -1.21 -8.28 -16.83
CA TRP A 76 -2.53 -7.73 -16.50
C TRP A 76 -3.66 -8.77 -16.44
N LEU A 77 -3.68 -9.75 -17.37
CA LEU A 77 -4.63 -10.87 -17.41
C LEU A 77 -4.11 -12.16 -16.76
N GLY A 78 -2.89 -12.11 -16.20
CA GLY A 78 -2.25 -13.26 -15.59
C GLY A 78 -2.91 -13.66 -14.28
N GLN A 79 -2.58 -14.85 -13.80
CA GLN A 79 -2.99 -15.30 -12.48
C GLN A 79 -2.26 -14.51 -11.40
N ASP A 80 -3.02 -14.11 -10.37
CA ASP A 80 -2.47 -13.49 -9.18
C ASP A 80 -1.96 -14.58 -8.22
N GLN A 81 -0.74 -14.44 -7.73
CA GLN A 81 -0.17 -15.32 -6.71
C GLN A 81 -0.01 -14.57 -5.39
N ASN A 82 -0.69 -15.04 -4.36
CA ASN A 82 -0.59 -14.47 -3.02
C ASN A 82 0.74 -14.86 -2.37
N LEU A 83 1.48 -13.87 -1.90
CA LEU A 83 2.75 -14.06 -1.20
C LEU A 83 2.51 -14.14 0.30
N LYS A 84 2.99 -15.21 0.94
CA LYS A 84 2.91 -15.35 2.41
C LYS A 84 3.81 -14.36 3.13
N ILE A 85 4.93 -14.01 2.51
CA ILE A 85 5.85 -12.99 2.95
C ILE A 85 5.90 -11.97 1.82
N PRO A 86 5.65 -10.68 2.08
CA PRO A 86 5.65 -9.69 1.01
C PRO A 86 7.03 -9.61 0.36
N ALA A 87 7.05 -9.40 -0.95
CA ALA A 87 8.27 -9.00 -1.65
C ALA A 87 8.55 -7.52 -1.36
N LEU A 88 9.82 -7.13 -1.36
CA LEU A 88 10.25 -5.76 -1.06
C LEU A 88 11.26 -5.30 -2.11
N TYR A 89 11.10 -4.07 -2.57
CA TYR A 89 11.95 -3.46 -3.59
C TYR A 89 12.38 -2.06 -3.17
N ASP A 90 13.61 -1.68 -3.49
CA ASP A 90 14.09 -0.30 -3.41
C ASP A 90 14.03 0.34 -4.80
N LEU A 91 13.02 1.18 -5.01
CA LEU A 91 12.71 1.78 -6.31
C LEU A 91 13.76 2.80 -6.78
N TRP A 92 14.66 3.28 -5.90
CA TRP A 92 15.74 4.17 -6.33
C TRP A 92 16.82 3.41 -7.08
N TRP A 93 17.06 2.14 -6.74
CA TRP A 93 18.07 1.31 -7.39
C TRP A 93 17.47 0.29 -8.34
N ASP A 94 16.26 -0.17 -8.04
CA ASP A 94 15.52 -1.16 -8.80
C ASP A 94 14.09 -0.67 -9.11
N PRO A 95 13.95 0.32 -10.01
CA PRO A 95 12.64 0.80 -10.43
C PRO A 95 11.86 -0.26 -11.23
N GLY A 96 12.53 -1.31 -11.73
CA GLY A 96 11.93 -2.40 -12.47
C GLY A 96 11.41 -3.54 -11.60
N GLU A 97 11.58 -3.46 -10.27
CA GLU A 97 11.13 -4.48 -9.31
C GLU A 97 11.68 -5.88 -9.64
N GLN A 98 12.95 -5.92 -10.07
CA GLN A 98 13.64 -7.13 -10.53
C GLN A 98 14.34 -7.90 -9.42
N TYR A 99 14.62 -7.28 -8.27
CA TYR A 99 15.43 -7.83 -7.20
C TYR A 99 14.73 -7.68 -5.85
N ASP A 100 14.06 -8.73 -5.41
CA ASP A 100 13.44 -8.79 -4.08
C ASP A 100 14.51 -8.77 -2.98
N ILE A 101 14.43 -7.78 -2.08
CA ILE A 101 15.42 -7.52 -1.02
C ILE A 101 15.00 -8.09 0.35
N VAL A 102 13.85 -8.79 0.45
CA VAL A 102 13.43 -9.46 1.71
C VAL A 102 14.27 -10.68 2.00
N PHE A 103 14.48 -11.55 1.01
CA PHE A 103 15.27 -12.77 1.19
C PHE A 103 16.49 -12.79 0.27
N ASN A 104 17.67 -12.88 0.87
CA ASN A 104 18.90 -13.18 0.15
C ASN A 104 18.81 -14.58 -0.47
N GLY A 105 19.55 -14.82 -1.54
CA GLY A 105 19.57 -15.98 -2.45
C GLY A 105 19.54 -17.41 -1.87
N ALA A 106 19.54 -17.60 -0.55
CA ALA A 106 19.54 -18.87 0.16
C ALA A 106 18.15 -19.56 0.28
N ALA A 107 17.03 -18.91 -0.06
CA ALA A 107 15.71 -19.55 0.04
C ALA A 107 15.52 -20.65 -1.05
N PRO A 108 15.28 -21.93 -0.70
CA PRO A 108 15.20 -23.01 -1.68
C PRO A 108 14.03 -22.80 -2.65
N THR A 109 14.31 -22.81 -3.95
CA THR A 109 13.30 -22.78 -5.01
C THR A 109 12.59 -24.13 -5.11
N ARG A 110 11.43 -24.26 -4.47
CA ARG A 110 10.51 -25.35 -4.83
C ARG A 110 9.54 -24.84 -5.89
N GLY A 111 9.92 -25.08 -7.15
CA GLY A 111 9.06 -24.93 -8.33
C GLY A 111 8.92 -23.49 -8.83
N ASP A 112 9.85 -23.06 -9.69
CA ASP A 112 9.77 -22.10 -10.80
C ASP A 112 8.99 -20.77 -10.71
N PHE A 113 8.32 -20.46 -9.60
CA PHE A 113 7.67 -19.17 -9.34
C PHE A 113 8.55 -18.35 -8.42
N LYS A 114 9.26 -17.38 -9.00
CA LYS A 114 10.05 -16.40 -8.26
C LYS A 114 9.18 -15.15 -8.06
N SER A 115 9.27 -14.50 -6.89
CA SER A 115 8.66 -13.18 -6.68
C SER A 115 9.26 -12.11 -7.59
N SER A 116 10.49 -12.34 -8.08
CA SER A 116 11.20 -11.45 -8.99
C SER A 116 12.14 -12.22 -9.94
N PRO A 117 12.49 -11.65 -11.11
CA PRO A 117 13.46 -12.24 -12.05
C PRO A 117 14.84 -12.53 -11.43
N GLY A 118 15.30 -11.70 -10.50
CA GLY A 118 16.59 -11.76 -9.83
C GLY A 118 16.49 -12.08 -8.33
N ARG A 119 17.64 -12.15 -7.66
CA ARG A 119 17.70 -12.20 -6.19
C ARG A 119 18.72 -11.21 -5.68
N TYR A 120 18.36 -10.49 -4.63
CA TYR A 120 19.30 -9.62 -3.95
C TYR A 120 20.39 -10.44 -3.24
N SER A 121 21.65 -10.07 -3.43
CA SER A 121 22.81 -10.75 -2.83
C SER A 121 23.35 -10.04 -1.58
N GLY A 122 22.72 -8.94 -1.15
CA GLY A 122 23.18 -8.13 -0.01
C GLY A 122 22.61 -8.55 1.35
N GLN A 123 22.75 -7.65 2.34
CA GLN A 123 22.32 -7.90 3.72
C GLN A 123 20.79 -7.99 3.85
N ASP A 124 20.33 -8.59 4.95
CA ASP A 124 18.91 -8.58 5.33
C ASP A 124 18.41 -7.15 5.52
N ASN A 125 17.22 -6.85 5.00
CA ASN A 125 16.60 -5.52 5.08
C ASN A 125 15.31 -5.49 5.91
N GLY A 126 15.16 -6.42 6.87
CA GLY A 126 13.98 -6.50 7.73
C GLY A 126 13.68 -5.22 8.52
N TRP A 127 14.69 -4.38 8.73
CA TRP A 127 14.56 -3.05 9.35
C TRP A 127 13.61 -2.11 8.58
N ILE A 128 13.39 -2.32 7.28
CA ILE A 128 12.43 -1.54 6.47
C ILE A 128 10.99 -1.71 6.98
N GLY A 129 10.70 -2.82 7.67
CA GLY A 129 9.43 -3.01 8.37
C GLY A 129 9.09 -1.86 9.33
N LEU A 130 10.10 -1.21 9.92
CA LEU A 130 9.89 -0.04 10.80
C LEU A 130 9.26 1.16 10.09
N TYR A 131 9.43 1.29 8.77
CA TYR A 131 8.78 2.34 7.98
C TYR A 131 7.42 1.92 7.46
N ILE A 132 7.27 0.66 7.07
CA ILE A 132 6.08 0.19 6.38
C ILE A 132 4.96 -0.15 7.35
N THR A 133 5.29 -0.83 8.45
CA THR A 133 4.30 -1.30 9.43
C THR A 133 3.44 -0.17 10.00
N PRO A 134 3.96 1.00 10.41
CA PRO A 134 3.12 2.07 10.95
C PRO A 134 2.06 2.57 9.97
N VAL A 135 2.46 2.81 8.71
CA VAL A 135 1.55 3.31 7.67
C VAL A 135 0.50 2.26 7.33
N GLN A 136 0.94 1.00 7.23
CA GLN A 136 0.04 -0.13 6.96
C GLN A 136 -0.97 -0.33 8.10
N THR A 137 -0.54 -0.28 9.36
CA THR A 137 -1.44 -0.39 10.51
C THR A 137 -2.45 0.74 10.56
N GLN A 138 -1.99 1.99 10.35
CA GLN A 138 -2.88 3.16 10.27
C GLN A 138 -3.97 2.94 9.20
N PHE A 139 -3.57 2.50 8.00
CA PHE A 139 -4.53 2.24 6.92
C PHE A 139 -5.56 1.18 7.28
N TRP A 140 -5.14 0.08 7.91
CA TRP A 140 -6.08 -0.96 8.34
C TRP A 140 -7.02 -0.48 9.45
N ASP A 141 -6.56 0.38 10.35
CA ASP A 141 -7.40 0.94 11.40
C ASP A 141 -8.39 1.98 10.84
N GLU A 142 -7.99 2.75 9.84
CA GLU A 142 -8.85 3.64 9.07
C GLU A 142 -9.98 2.87 8.37
N LEU A 143 -9.67 1.75 7.71
CA LEU A 143 -10.68 0.89 7.08
C LEU A 143 -11.69 0.29 8.07
N LYS A 144 -11.27 -0.01 9.31
CA LYS A 144 -12.15 -0.53 10.36
C LYS A 144 -13.06 0.56 10.93
N THR A 145 -12.56 1.78 11.05
CA THR A 145 -13.26 2.91 11.69
C THR A 145 -14.18 3.65 10.70
N HIS A 146 -13.83 3.65 9.41
CA HIS A 146 -14.56 4.34 8.34
C HIS A 146 -15.06 3.39 7.23
N PRO A 147 -15.76 2.27 7.54
CA PRO A 147 -16.20 1.33 6.54
C PRO A 147 -17.40 1.84 5.73
N ASN A 148 -17.24 1.97 4.41
CA ASN A 148 -18.39 2.10 3.49
C ASN A 148 -19.18 0.79 3.37
N ILE A 149 -18.53 -0.35 3.60
CA ILE A 149 -19.09 -1.70 3.68
C ILE A 149 -18.52 -2.34 4.95
N PRO A 150 -19.31 -3.05 5.78
CA PRO A 150 -18.79 -3.70 6.99
C PRO A 150 -17.52 -4.48 6.70
N TYR A 151 -16.45 -4.19 7.43
CA TYR A 151 -15.17 -4.88 7.27
C TYR A 151 -15.35 -6.38 7.49
N LYS A 152 -14.93 -7.17 6.51
CA LYS A 152 -14.82 -8.63 6.62
C LYS A 152 -13.33 -8.98 6.68
N PRO A 153 -12.84 -9.58 7.78
CA PRO A 153 -11.49 -10.13 7.87
C PRO A 153 -11.17 -10.98 6.63
N PHE A 154 -10.06 -10.66 5.98
CA PHE A 154 -9.50 -11.43 4.88
C PHE A 154 -8.33 -12.28 5.39
N GLY A 155 -8.29 -13.57 5.04
CA GLY A 155 -7.24 -14.50 5.43
C GLY A 155 -7.66 -15.97 5.39
N ALA A 156 -6.78 -16.85 5.86
CA ALA A 156 -7.02 -18.31 5.92
C ALA A 156 -8.01 -18.75 7.02
N GLY A 157 -8.53 -17.82 7.82
CA GLY A 157 -9.72 -18.05 8.63
C GLY A 157 -10.91 -17.51 7.87
N ALA A 158 -11.89 -18.36 7.54
CA ALA A 158 -13.11 -17.85 6.92
C ALA A 158 -13.85 -17.02 7.98
N TYR A 159 -14.08 -15.74 7.71
CA TYR A 159 -14.92 -14.88 8.54
C TYR A 159 -16.29 -15.52 8.82
N GLU A 160 -16.79 -16.31 7.87
CA GLU A 160 -18.04 -17.06 7.99
C GLU A 160 -17.97 -18.23 9.00
N ASP A 161 -16.77 -18.75 9.29
CA ASP A 161 -16.54 -19.83 10.26
C ASP A 161 -16.40 -19.31 11.70
N ILE A 162 -16.24 -18.00 11.89
CA ILE A 162 -16.21 -17.39 13.23
C ILE A 162 -17.66 -17.37 13.75
N PRO A 163 -17.96 -17.97 14.92
CA PRO A 163 -19.29 -17.92 15.52
C PRO A 163 -19.73 -16.47 15.71
N GLU A 164 -21.03 -16.20 15.56
CA GLU A 164 -21.57 -14.83 15.55
C GLU A 164 -21.27 -14.06 16.85
N GLU A 165 -21.13 -14.76 17.97
CA GLU A 165 -20.70 -14.21 19.27
C GLU A 165 -19.25 -13.73 19.34
N PHE A 166 -18.41 -14.09 18.36
CA PHE A 166 -16.98 -13.73 18.27
C PHE A 166 -16.65 -12.91 17.02
N ARG A 167 -17.64 -12.50 16.23
CA ARG A 167 -17.51 -11.54 15.12
C ARG A 167 -17.56 -10.12 15.65
#